data_AF-A0A9E7G8A7-F1
#
_entry.id   AF-A0A9E7G8A7-F1
#
_cell.length_a   1.000
_cell.length_b   1.000
_cell.length_c   1.000
_cell.angle_alpha   90.00
_cell.angle_beta   90.00
_cell.angle_gamma   90.00
#
_symmetry.space_group_name_H-M   'P 1'
#
loop_
_entity.id
_entity.type
_entity.pdbx_description
1 polymer ?
#
loop_
_entity_poly.entity_id
_entity_poly.type
_entity_poly.pdbx_seq_one_letter_code
_entity_poly.pdbx_strand_id
1 'polypeptide(L)'
;MHITCTPPCKFEFCWLCLGPWSEHGERTGGFYACNRYESAKQEGAYDESERRREMAKNSLERYTHYYERWATNQSSRQKALADLHSMQTEKLEKLSDTQSQPESQLKFIIEAWLQIVECRRVLKWTYAYGYYLPEHEHAKRQFFEYLQGEAESGLERLHQCAEKELQVYLDAEGPITDFNDFRTKLAGLTSVTKNYFENLVRALETGLKDVGTSNNQATCSKSSSSKSLGNKSKSGKVKAVGGSSSGSGAPSRSFDDGNLWSCDRCTYANPRSTTTCQMCEHHR
;
A
#
# COMPACT_ATOMS: atom_id res chain seq x y z
N MET A 1 -46.69 7.04 3.00
CA MET A 1 -45.38 7.24 3.65
C MET A 1 -45.29 6.63 5.06
N HIS A 2 -46.21 5.74 5.43
CA HIS A 2 -46.18 5.05 6.73
C HIS A 2 -45.24 3.84 6.64
N ILE A 3 -44.32 3.71 7.59
CA ILE A 3 -43.43 2.57 7.71
C ILE A 3 -43.52 2.03 9.14
N THR A 4 -43.59 0.71 9.26
CA THR A 4 -43.56 0.00 10.53
C THR A 4 -42.28 -0.80 10.62
N CYS A 5 -41.49 -0.60 11.68
CA CYS A 5 -40.27 -1.35 11.93
C CYS A 5 -40.59 -2.83 12.13
N THR A 6 -39.73 -3.73 11.66
CA THR A 6 -39.91 -5.16 11.83
C THR A 6 -39.74 -5.58 13.31
N PRO A 7 -40.30 -6.72 13.72
CA PRO A 7 -40.12 -7.23 15.08
C PRO A 7 -38.62 -7.38 15.44
N PRO A 8 -38.23 -7.09 16.69
CA PRO A 8 -39.10 -6.85 17.86
C PRO A 8 -39.59 -5.40 18.02
N CYS A 9 -39.15 -4.45 17.19
CA CYS A 9 -39.36 -3.02 17.42
C CYS A 9 -40.81 -2.55 17.19
N LYS A 10 -41.43 -2.91 16.06
CA LYS A 10 -42.82 -2.55 15.69
C LYS A 10 -43.16 -1.05 15.71
N PHE A 11 -42.18 -0.16 15.81
CA PHE A 11 -42.42 1.29 15.83
C PHE A 11 -42.91 1.79 14.47
N GLU A 12 -43.91 2.66 14.49
CA GLU A 12 -44.53 3.24 13.30
C GLU A 12 -44.12 4.70 13.10
N PHE A 13 -43.62 5.02 11.92
CA PHE A 13 -43.10 6.35 11.61
C PHE A 13 -43.39 6.77 10.17
N CYS A 14 -43.25 8.06 9.90
CA CYS A 14 -43.34 8.62 8.56
C CYS A 14 -41.98 8.54 7.86
N TRP A 15 -41.93 7.92 6.68
CA TRP A 15 -40.71 7.77 5.88
C TRP A 15 -40.06 9.10 5.48
N LEU A 16 -40.82 10.19 5.40
CA LEU A 16 -40.30 11.50 4.98
C LEU A 16 -39.65 12.27 6.13
N CYS A 17 -40.36 12.53 7.21
CA CYS A 17 -39.79 13.30 8.33
C CYS A 17 -39.13 12.43 9.41
N LEU A 18 -39.24 11.10 9.31
CA LEU A 18 -38.80 10.12 10.32
C LEU A 18 -39.44 10.26 11.71
N GLY A 19 -40.48 11.10 11.85
CA GLY A 19 -41.22 11.29 13.09
C GLY A 19 -42.30 10.21 13.33
N PRO A 20 -42.84 10.12 14.56
CA PRO A 20 -43.86 9.14 14.92
C PRO A 20 -45.09 9.23 14.01
N TRP A 21 -45.60 8.08 13.57
CA TRP A 21 -46.80 8.07 12.72
C TRP A 21 -48.05 8.54 13.47
N SER A 22 -48.10 8.35 14.79
CA SER A 22 -49.18 8.83 15.66
C SER A 22 -49.39 10.35 15.61
N GLU A 23 -48.36 11.12 15.24
CA GLU A 23 -48.44 12.58 15.10
C GLU A 23 -48.84 13.04 13.69
N HIS A 24 -49.05 12.11 12.76
CA HIS A 24 -49.48 12.40 11.40
C HIS A 24 -51.01 12.37 11.28
N GLY A 25 -51.57 13.40 10.66
CA GLY A 25 -53.01 13.55 10.43
C GLY A 25 -53.31 14.73 9.52
N GLU A 26 -54.55 15.20 9.49
CA GLU A 26 -54.99 16.32 8.60
C GLU A 26 -54.10 17.57 8.75
N ARG A 27 -53.69 17.88 9.98
CA ARG A 27 -52.81 19.01 10.34
C ARG A 27 -51.37 18.92 9.84
N THR A 28 -50.92 17.76 9.34
CA THR A 28 -49.57 17.56 8.78
C THR A 28 -49.58 17.30 7.28
N GLY A 29 -50.69 17.57 6.57
CA GLY A 29 -50.84 17.27 5.13
C GLY A 29 -51.65 16.01 4.83
N GLY A 30 -52.33 15.45 5.84
CA GLY A 30 -53.12 14.22 5.71
C GLY A 30 -52.25 12.96 5.63
N PHE A 31 -52.83 11.85 5.17
CA PHE A 31 -52.14 10.55 5.09
C PHE A 31 -51.22 10.41 3.87
N TYR A 32 -51.30 11.34 2.92
CA TYR A 32 -50.61 11.30 1.63
C TYR A 32 -49.54 12.39 1.45
N ALA A 33 -49.47 13.39 2.33
CA ALA A 33 -48.43 14.44 2.31
C ALA A 33 -47.86 14.68 3.72
N CYS A 34 -46.67 15.30 3.79
CA CYS A 34 -46.01 15.63 5.06
C CYS A 34 -45.52 17.09 5.04
N ASN A 35 -46.38 18.02 5.47
CA ASN A 35 -46.08 19.45 5.51
C ASN A 35 -44.91 19.77 6.46
N ARG A 36 -44.72 18.94 7.49
CA ARG A 36 -43.57 19.04 8.41
C ARG A 36 -42.25 18.77 7.69
N TYR A 37 -42.23 17.78 6.78
CA TYR A 37 -41.08 17.51 5.92
C TYR A 37 -40.86 18.64 4.90
N GLU A 38 -41.92 19.13 4.26
CA GLU A 38 -41.80 20.24 3.29
C GLU A 38 -41.27 21.52 3.93
N SER A 39 -41.73 21.85 5.14
CA SER A 39 -41.25 23.02 5.89
C SER A 39 -39.78 22.86 6.29
N ALA A 40 -39.40 21.70 6.85
CA ALA A 40 -38.01 21.40 7.21
C ALA A 40 -37.07 21.35 5.98
N LYS A 41 -37.59 20.97 4.81
CA LYS A 41 -36.85 21.00 3.54
C LYS A 41 -36.66 22.44 3.05
N GLN A 42 -37.68 23.30 3.13
CA GLN A 42 -37.56 24.72 2.78
C GLN A 42 -36.61 25.49 3.74
N GLU A 43 -36.52 25.06 5.00
CA GLU A 43 -35.60 25.59 6.00
C GLU A 43 -34.16 25.04 5.89
N GLY A 44 -33.88 24.14 4.93
CA GLY A 44 -32.54 23.58 4.68
C GLY A 44 -32.08 22.53 5.70
N ALA A 45 -32.91 22.17 6.69
CA ALA A 45 -32.58 21.16 7.70
C ALA A 45 -32.45 19.76 7.09
N TYR A 46 -33.21 19.48 6.03
CA TYR A 46 -33.14 18.20 5.33
C TYR A 46 -31.89 18.06 4.46
N ASP A 47 -31.44 19.14 3.82
CA ASP A 47 -30.19 19.18 3.04
C ASP A 47 -28.98 18.87 3.91
N GLU A 48 -28.94 19.38 5.15
CA GLU A 48 -27.89 19.05 6.11
C GLU A 48 -27.95 17.59 6.58
N SER A 49 -29.16 17.04 6.77
CA SER A 49 -29.34 15.62 7.13
C SER A 49 -28.93 14.66 6.00
N GLU A 50 -29.23 15.04 4.74
CA GLU A 50 -28.84 14.31 3.53
C GLU A 50 -27.34 14.39 3.33
N ARG A 51 -26.73 15.58 3.49
CA ARG A 51 -25.29 15.77 3.48
C ARG A 51 -24.58 14.92 4.54
N ARG A 52 -25.14 14.81 5.75
CA ARG A 52 -24.60 13.91 6.79
C ARG A 52 -24.68 12.43 6.40
N ARG A 53 -25.81 11.99 5.82
CA ARG A 53 -25.94 10.62 5.30
C ARG A 53 -24.92 10.35 4.20
N GLU A 54 -24.73 11.29 3.29
CA GLU A 54 -23.76 11.16 2.19
C GLU A 54 -22.33 11.12 2.72
N MET A 55 -21.97 11.98 3.69
CA MET A 55 -20.65 11.91 4.35
C MET A 55 -20.42 10.57 5.06
N ALA A 56 -21.43 10.04 5.75
CA ALA A 56 -21.33 8.73 6.41
C ALA A 56 -21.16 7.60 5.39
N LYS A 57 -21.88 7.66 4.27
CA LYS A 57 -21.75 6.71 3.16
C LYS A 57 -20.36 6.78 2.55
N ASN A 58 -19.87 7.97 2.20
CA ASN A 58 -18.52 8.17 1.65
C ASN A 58 -17.42 7.69 2.60
N SER A 59 -17.57 7.94 3.90
CA SER A 59 -16.64 7.43 4.91
C SER A 59 -16.63 5.90 4.97
N LEU A 60 -17.80 5.27 4.85
CA LEU A 60 -17.90 3.80 4.85
C LEU A 60 -17.32 3.21 3.57
N GLU A 61 -17.63 3.77 2.41
CA GLU A 61 -17.07 3.33 1.12
C GLU A 61 -15.55 3.46 1.10
N ARG A 62 -15.02 4.58 1.61
CA ARG A 62 -13.57 4.78 1.78
C ARG A 62 -12.97 3.70 2.68
N TYR A 63 -13.55 3.47 3.86
CA TYR A 63 -13.06 2.43 4.76
C TYR A 63 -13.06 1.05 4.10
N THR A 64 -14.17 0.66 3.47
CA THR A 64 -14.31 -0.63 2.77
C THR A 64 -13.24 -0.80 1.70
N HIS A 65 -13.01 0.20 0.86
CA HIS A 65 -11.99 0.18 -0.20
C HIS A 65 -10.60 -0.20 0.33
N TYR A 66 -10.17 0.45 1.41
CA TYR A 66 -8.84 0.25 2.00
C TYR A 66 -8.77 -1.05 2.81
N TYR A 67 -9.82 -1.37 3.58
CA TYR A 67 -9.87 -2.57 4.40
C TYR A 67 -9.86 -3.85 3.55
N GLU A 68 -10.64 -3.91 2.48
CA GLU A 68 -10.68 -5.07 1.58
C GLU A 68 -9.31 -5.36 0.97
N ARG A 69 -8.57 -4.32 0.57
CA ARG A 69 -7.23 -4.47 -0.02
C ARG A 69 -6.16 -4.83 1.00
N TRP A 70 -6.26 -4.30 2.22
CA TRP A 70 -5.46 -4.74 3.35
C TRP A 70 -5.68 -6.23 3.64
N ALA A 71 -6.94 -6.66 3.73
CA ALA A 71 -7.33 -8.03 4.04
C ALA A 71 -6.93 -8.99 2.92
N THR A 72 -7.12 -8.58 1.67
CA THR A 72 -6.71 -9.35 0.48
C THR A 72 -5.21 -9.57 0.49
N ASN A 73 -4.39 -8.53 0.70
CA ASN A 73 -2.94 -8.70 0.78
C ASN A 73 -2.50 -9.60 1.94
N GLN A 74 -3.19 -9.56 3.08
CA GLN A 74 -2.94 -10.50 4.18
C GLN A 74 -3.25 -11.95 3.79
N SER A 75 -4.40 -12.19 3.17
CA SER A 75 -4.81 -13.52 2.71
C SER A 75 -3.87 -14.05 1.60
N SER A 76 -3.57 -13.22 0.59
CA SER A 76 -2.63 -13.56 -0.48
C SER A 76 -1.22 -13.83 0.03
N ARG A 77 -0.78 -13.13 1.10
CA ARG A 77 0.50 -13.43 1.77
C ARG A 77 0.48 -14.81 2.43
N GLN A 78 -0.61 -15.18 3.11
CA GLN A 78 -0.74 -16.50 3.72
C GLN A 78 -0.72 -17.61 2.67
N LYS A 79 -1.40 -17.41 1.54
CA LYS A 79 -1.32 -18.32 0.39
C LYS A 79 0.12 -18.43 -0.14
N ALA A 80 0.79 -17.31 -0.39
CA ALA A 80 2.16 -17.30 -0.90
C ALA A 80 3.16 -17.97 0.08
N LEU A 81 2.93 -17.89 1.40
CA LEU A 81 3.71 -18.62 2.40
C LEU A 81 3.50 -20.14 2.31
N ALA A 82 2.25 -20.59 2.10
CA ALA A 82 1.95 -22.00 1.89
C ALA A 82 2.55 -22.52 0.57
N ASP A 83 2.47 -21.73 -0.50
CA ASP A 83 3.07 -22.05 -1.79
C ASP A 83 4.60 -22.10 -1.70
N LEU A 84 5.23 -21.15 -1.00
CA LEU A 84 6.66 -21.17 -0.70
C LEU A 84 7.06 -22.44 0.06
N HIS A 85 6.30 -22.83 1.08
CA HIS A 85 6.57 -24.04 1.85
C HIS A 85 6.48 -25.29 0.96
N SER A 86 5.39 -25.46 0.20
CA SER A 86 5.25 -26.58 -0.76
C SER A 86 6.37 -26.56 -1.81
N MET A 87 6.79 -25.38 -2.27
CA MET A 87 7.93 -25.27 -3.17
C MET A 87 9.22 -25.79 -2.53
N GLN A 88 9.50 -25.43 -1.29
CA GLN A 88 10.72 -25.85 -0.58
C GLN A 88 10.73 -27.34 -0.23
N THR A 89 9.60 -27.92 0.15
CA THR A 89 9.54 -29.29 0.69
C THR A 89 9.25 -30.37 -0.34
N GLU A 90 8.55 -30.04 -1.42
CA GLU A 90 8.03 -31.05 -2.36
C GLU A 90 8.44 -30.77 -3.80
N LYS A 91 8.27 -29.53 -4.26
CA LYS A 91 8.37 -29.23 -5.70
C LYS A 91 9.81 -28.95 -6.15
N LEU A 92 10.70 -28.48 -5.27
CA LEU A 92 12.09 -28.16 -5.64
C LEU A 92 12.89 -29.41 -6.02
N GLU A 93 12.77 -30.48 -5.24
CA GLU A 93 13.43 -31.77 -5.50
C GLU A 93 12.91 -32.36 -6.81
N LYS A 94 11.58 -32.42 -6.99
CA LYS A 94 10.96 -32.87 -8.24
C LYS A 94 11.48 -32.07 -9.45
N LEU A 95 11.55 -30.74 -9.33
CA LEU A 95 12.03 -29.89 -10.42
C LEU A 95 13.52 -30.12 -10.72
N SER A 96 14.32 -30.35 -9.68
CA SER A 96 15.75 -30.70 -9.80
C SER A 96 15.93 -31.96 -10.65
N ASP A 97 15.16 -33.01 -10.36
CA ASP A 97 15.18 -34.26 -11.11
C ASP A 97 14.69 -34.07 -12.55
N THR A 98 13.50 -33.48 -12.74
CA THR A 98 12.88 -33.27 -14.05
C THR A 98 13.75 -32.44 -14.98
N GLN A 99 14.34 -31.34 -14.47
CA GLN A 99 15.16 -30.44 -15.29
C GLN A 99 16.65 -30.84 -15.29
N SER A 100 17.05 -31.88 -14.56
CA SER A 100 18.44 -32.30 -14.40
C SER A 100 19.36 -31.14 -13.97
N GLN A 101 18.92 -30.37 -12.98
CA GLN A 101 19.62 -29.21 -12.43
C GLN A 101 19.77 -29.36 -10.93
N PRO A 102 20.96 -29.18 -10.35
CA PRO A 102 21.12 -29.29 -8.90
C PRO A 102 20.30 -28.20 -8.18
N GLU A 103 19.68 -28.54 -7.05
CA GLU A 103 18.85 -27.61 -6.26
C GLU A 103 19.52 -26.26 -5.95
N SER A 104 20.85 -26.26 -5.80
CA SER A 104 21.63 -25.04 -5.60
C SER A 104 21.44 -24.00 -6.72
N GLN A 105 21.17 -24.44 -7.95
CA GLN A 105 20.88 -23.59 -9.11
C GLN A 105 19.38 -23.27 -9.28
N LEU A 106 18.52 -23.77 -8.38
CA LEU A 106 17.08 -23.52 -8.35
C LEU A 106 16.66 -22.52 -7.26
N LYS A 107 17.62 -22.05 -6.44
CA LYS A 107 17.38 -21.08 -5.35
C LYS A 107 16.67 -19.80 -5.79
N PHE A 108 16.82 -19.38 -7.04
CA PHE A 108 16.14 -18.21 -7.61
C PHE A 108 14.60 -18.30 -7.50
N ILE A 109 14.02 -19.50 -7.50
CA ILE A 109 12.59 -19.73 -7.34
C ILE A 109 12.15 -19.42 -5.90
N ILE A 110 12.95 -19.87 -4.92
CA ILE A 110 12.71 -19.60 -3.51
C ILE A 110 12.85 -18.11 -3.21
N GLU A 111 13.85 -17.45 -3.79
CA GLU A 111 14.04 -16.00 -3.68
C GLU A 111 12.84 -15.22 -4.26
N ALA A 112 12.28 -15.66 -5.39
CA ALA A 112 11.08 -15.06 -5.98
C ALA A 112 9.87 -15.16 -5.03
N TRP A 113 9.62 -16.34 -4.45
CA TRP A 113 8.52 -16.53 -3.49
C TRP A 113 8.69 -15.73 -2.20
N LEU A 114 9.91 -15.68 -1.65
CA LEU A 114 10.22 -14.82 -0.50
C LEU A 114 9.94 -13.35 -0.83
N GLN A 115 10.34 -12.89 -2.02
CA GLN A 115 10.07 -11.54 -2.47
C GLN A 115 8.57 -11.28 -2.59
N ILE A 116 7.77 -12.21 -3.15
CA ILE A 116 6.31 -12.10 -3.23
C ILE A 116 5.69 -11.95 -1.84
N VAL A 117 6.10 -12.77 -0.87
CA VAL A 117 5.61 -12.72 0.52
C VAL A 117 5.90 -11.37 1.16
N GLU A 118 7.11 -10.84 0.99
CA GLU A 118 7.48 -9.53 1.53
C GLU A 118 6.74 -8.38 0.83
N CYS A 119 6.60 -8.43 -0.49
CA CYS A 119 5.82 -7.45 -1.24
C CYS A 119 4.36 -7.38 -0.77
N ARG A 120 3.69 -8.54 -0.56
CA ARG A 120 2.33 -8.59 0.00
C ARG A 120 2.25 -8.00 1.40
N ARG A 121 3.28 -8.21 2.23
CA ARG A 121 3.37 -7.58 3.56
C ARG A 121 3.44 -6.07 3.46
N VAL A 122 4.27 -5.53 2.56
CA VAL A 122 4.40 -4.08 2.37
C VAL A 122 3.09 -3.49 1.84
N LEU A 123 2.47 -4.08 0.80
CA LEU A 123 1.19 -3.59 0.25
C LEU A 123 0.08 -3.54 1.29
N LYS A 124 -0.03 -4.57 2.13
CA LYS A 124 -0.99 -4.57 3.25
C LYS A 124 -0.87 -3.27 4.06
N TRP A 125 0.35 -2.87 4.42
CA TRP A 125 0.58 -1.68 5.22
C TRP A 125 0.53 -0.37 4.41
N THR A 126 0.79 -0.40 3.11
CA THR A 126 0.61 0.80 2.26
C THR A 126 -0.87 1.18 2.17
N TYR A 127 -1.80 0.22 2.17
CA TYR A 127 -3.23 0.53 2.25
C TYR A 127 -3.64 1.16 3.58
N ALA A 128 -3.06 0.71 4.70
CA ALA A 128 -3.26 1.39 5.98
C ALA A 128 -2.70 2.83 5.94
N TYR A 129 -1.51 3.03 5.37
CA TYR A 129 -0.92 4.35 5.19
C TYR A 129 -1.79 5.27 4.32
N GLY A 130 -2.23 4.78 3.15
CA GLY A 130 -3.07 5.54 2.22
C GLY A 130 -4.41 5.96 2.82
N TYR A 131 -5.02 5.11 3.66
CA TYR A 131 -6.25 5.45 4.36
C TYR A 131 -6.11 6.70 5.23
N TYR A 132 -4.98 6.82 5.94
CA TYR A 132 -4.69 7.95 6.83
C TYR A 132 -3.97 9.12 6.15
N LEU A 133 -3.64 9.01 4.85
CA LEU A 133 -3.03 10.10 4.11
C LEU A 133 -4.04 11.27 3.94
N PRO A 134 -3.69 12.51 4.34
CA PRO A 134 -4.65 13.61 4.34
C PRO A 134 -5.19 13.98 2.96
N GLU A 135 -6.50 14.25 2.88
CA GLU A 135 -7.20 14.57 1.62
C GLU A 135 -6.82 15.91 0.99
N HIS A 136 -6.18 16.82 1.73
CA HIS A 136 -5.72 18.09 1.17
C HIS A 136 -4.32 17.98 0.54
N GLU A 137 -3.55 16.92 0.84
CA GLU A 137 -2.21 16.70 0.29
C GLU A 137 -2.26 16.00 -1.08
N HIS A 138 -2.91 16.64 -2.07
CA HIS A 138 -3.18 16.04 -3.38
C HIS A 138 -1.93 15.52 -4.10
N ALA A 139 -0.85 16.28 -4.15
CA ALA A 139 0.38 15.89 -4.84
C ALA A 139 1.02 14.64 -4.22
N LYS A 140 1.07 14.57 -2.89
CA LYS A 140 1.56 13.38 -2.16
C LYS A 140 0.71 12.15 -2.43
N ARG A 141 -0.62 12.31 -2.45
CA ARG A 141 -1.52 11.20 -2.74
C ARG A 141 -1.32 10.65 -4.15
N GLN A 142 -1.27 11.52 -5.16
CA GLN A 142 -1.02 11.10 -6.54
C GLN A 142 0.33 10.38 -6.69
N PHE A 143 1.37 10.91 -6.04
CA PHE A 143 2.68 10.29 -6.06
C PHE A 143 2.70 8.92 -5.36
N PHE A 144 2.04 8.82 -4.20
CA PHE A 144 1.86 7.57 -3.48
C PHE A 144 1.09 6.52 -4.32
N GLU A 145 -0.05 6.89 -4.89
CA GLU A 145 -0.88 6.02 -5.73
C GLU A 145 -0.10 5.53 -6.96
N TYR A 146 0.71 6.40 -7.58
CA TYR A 146 1.60 6.01 -8.67
C TYR A 146 2.63 4.97 -8.23
N LEU A 147 3.37 5.23 -7.15
CA LEU A 147 4.38 4.30 -6.65
C LEU A 147 3.77 2.96 -6.21
N GLN A 148 2.60 3.00 -5.56
CA GLN A 148 1.87 1.81 -5.18
C GLN A 148 1.43 1.01 -6.41
N GLY A 149 0.87 1.67 -7.43
CA GLY A 149 0.44 1.02 -8.68
C GLY A 149 1.58 0.34 -9.42
N GLU A 150 2.76 0.97 -9.51
CA GLU A 150 3.94 0.37 -10.13
C GLU A 150 4.41 -0.87 -9.36
N ALA A 151 4.43 -0.80 -8.02
CA ALA A 151 4.79 -1.91 -7.16
C ALA A 151 3.79 -3.08 -7.27
N GLU A 152 2.48 -2.81 -7.30
CA GLU A 152 1.44 -3.83 -7.47
C GLU A 152 1.54 -4.52 -8.84
N SER A 153 1.70 -3.75 -9.92
CA SER A 153 1.88 -4.27 -11.27
C SER A 153 3.15 -5.13 -11.39
N GLY A 154 4.25 -4.72 -10.74
CA GLY A 154 5.46 -5.54 -10.62
C GLY A 154 5.20 -6.85 -9.89
N LEU A 155 4.51 -6.79 -8.75
CA LEU A 155 4.20 -7.96 -7.93
C LEU A 155 3.32 -8.98 -8.67
N GLU A 156 2.25 -8.54 -9.33
CA GLU A 156 1.35 -9.47 -10.04
C GLU A 156 2.06 -10.18 -11.19
N ARG A 157 2.95 -9.50 -11.93
CA ARG A 157 3.76 -10.13 -12.97
C ARG A 157 4.74 -11.17 -12.41
N LEU A 158 5.42 -10.83 -11.31
CA LEU A 158 6.32 -11.76 -10.63
C LEU A 158 5.56 -12.99 -10.13
N HIS A 159 4.42 -12.78 -9.47
CA HIS A 159 3.61 -13.85 -8.90
C HIS A 159 3.03 -14.75 -9.99
N GLN A 160 2.52 -14.20 -11.09
CA GLN A 160 2.06 -14.97 -12.24
C GLN A 160 3.17 -15.86 -12.82
N CYS A 161 4.39 -15.34 -12.94
CA CYS A 161 5.53 -16.11 -13.45
C CYS A 161 5.89 -17.25 -12.48
N ALA A 162 5.93 -16.97 -11.17
CA ALA A 162 6.25 -17.96 -10.14
C ALA A 162 5.17 -19.05 -9.96
N GLU A 163 3.88 -18.71 -10.11
CA GLU A 163 2.76 -19.63 -9.89
C GLU A 163 2.39 -20.40 -11.17
N LYS A 164 2.22 -19.69 -12.30
CA LYS A 164 1.64 -20.28 -13.52
C LYS A 164 2.68 -20.73 -14.53
N GLU A 165 3.69 -19.89 -14.80
CA GLU A 165 4.70 -20.22 -15.80
C GLU A 165 5.65 -21.32 -15.31
N LEU A 166 5.99 -21.30 -14.02
CA LEU A 166 6.77 -22.37 -13.39
C LEU A 166 6.12 -23.75 -13.53
N GLN A 167 4.78 -23.81 -13.49
CA GLN A 167 4.03 -25.07 -13.50
C GLN A 167 4.32 -25.92 -14.75
N VAL A 168 4.57 -25.27 -15.90
CA VAL A 168 4.94 -25.95 -17.16
C VAL A 168 6.20 -26.81 -17.00
N TYR A 169 7.17 -26.35 -16.21
CA TYR A 169 8.42 -27.05 -15.97
C TYR A 169 8.31 -28.13 -14.90
N LEU A 170 7.35 -27.99 -13.98
CA LEU A 170 7.04 -28.98 -12.94
C LEU A 170 6.26 -30.19 -13.49
N ASP A 171 5.48 -29.98 -14.54
CA ASP A 171 4.66 -31.02 -15.18
C ASP A 171 5.35 -31.64 -16.40
N ALA A 172 6.54 -31.17 -16.76
CA ALA A 172 7.32 -31.71 -17.86
C ALA A 172 7.76 -33.16 -17.60
N GLU A 173 7.80 -33.98 -18.66
CA GLU A 173 8.31 -35.36 -18.60
C GLU A 173 9.86 -35.42 -18.67
N GLY A 174 10.53 -34.28 -18.86
CA GLY A 174 11.99 -34.17 -18.91
C GLY A 174 12.48 -32.73 -19.07
N PRO A 175 13.80 -32.52 -19.23
CA PRO A 175 14.39 -31.20 -19.29
C PRO A 175 13.91 -30.40 -20.50
N ILE A 176 13.47 -29.16 -20.28
CA ILE A 176 13.02 -28.25 -21.32
C ILE A 176 14.15 -27.28 -21.67
N THR A 177 14.40 -27.08 -22.96
CA THR A 177 15.53 -26.29 -23.46
C THR A 177 15.49 -24.81 -23.06
N ASP A 178 14.29 -24.25 -22.82
CA ASP A 178 14.08 -22.85 -22.47
C ASP A 178 14.07 -22.58 -20.94
N PHE A 179 14.38 -23.57 -20.10
CA PHE A 179 14.38 -23.39 -18.64
C PHE A 179 15.36 -22.30 -18.17
N ASN A 180 16.48 -22.11 -18.88
CA ASN A 180 17.42 -21.02 -18.60
C ASN A 180 16.85 -19.63 -18.92
N ASP A 181 15.98 -19.54 -19.93
CA ASP A 181 15.28 -18.29 -20.25
C ASP A 181 14.26 -17.97 -19.17
N PHE A 182 13.53 -18.99 -18.69
CA PHE A 182 12.64 -18.87 -17.53
C PHE A 182 13.41 -18.44 -16.28
N ARG A 183 14.56 -19.04 -15.99
CA ARG A 183 15.44 -18.65 -14.87
C ARG A 183 15.79 -17.16 -14.94
N THR A 184 16.23 -16.70 -16.11
CA THR A 184 16.61 -15.31 -16.33
C THR A 184 15.41 -14.37 -16.17
N LYS A 185 14.24 -14.76 -16.70
CA LYS A 185 12.99 -14.01 -16.59
C LYS A 185 12.55 -13.89 -15.12
N LEU A 186 12.48 -14.99 -14.38
CA LEU A 186 12.01 -14.99 -13.00
C LEU A 186 12.95 -14.17 -12.11
N ALA A 187 14.27 -14.38 -12.22
CA ALA A 187 15.26 -13.61 -11.48
C ALA A 187 15.19 -12.11 -11.80
N GLY A 188 15.02 -11.76 -13.08
CA GLY A 188 14.84 -10.37 -13.52
C GLY A 188 13.58 -9.73 -12.93
N LEU A 189 12.44 -10.41 -12.99
CA LEU A 189 11.19 -9.94 -12.39
C LEU A 189 11.34 -9.77 -10.86
N THR A 190 12.00 -10.71 -10.17
CA THR A 190 12.28 -10.61 -8.73
C THR A 190 13.05 -9.34 -8.41
N SER A 191 14.14 -9.08 -9.15
CA SER A 191 14.97 -7.89 -8.94
C SER A 191 14.22 -6.58 -9.23
N VAL A 192 13.46 -6.53 -10.33
CA VAL A 192 12.68 -5.33 -10.71
C VAL A 192 11.59 -5.05 -9.69
N THR A 193 10.84 -6.08 -9.28
CA THR A 193 9.79 -5.95 -8.26
C THR A 193 10.38 -5.49 -6.94
N LYS A 194 11.50 -6.07 -6.51
CA LYS A 194 12.21 -5.61 -5.32
C LYS A 194 12.52 -4.10 -5.39
N ASN A 195 13.01 -3.61 -6.53
CA ASN A 195 13.31 -2.19 -6.70
C ASN A 195 12.07 -1.30 -6.58
N TYR A 196 10.93 -1.67 -7.18
CA TYR A 196 9.69 -0.91 -7.01
C TYR A 196 9.28 -0.79 -5.55
N PHE A 197 9.37 -1.88 -4.79
CA PHE A 197 9.05 -1.89 -3.36
C PHE A 197 10.05 -1.10 -2.51
N GLU A 198 11.35 -1.18 -2.79
CA GLU A 198 12.36 -0.36 -2.12
C GLU A 198 12.14 1.14 -2.37
N ASN A 199 11.77 1.51 -3.60
CA ASN A 199 11.45 2.89 -3.94
C ASN A 199 10.19 3.36 -3.21
N LEU A 200 9.14 2.55 -3.17
CA LEU A 200 7.90 2.83 -2.45
C LEU A 200 8.16 3.01 -0.96
N VAL A 201 8.85 2.07 -0.31
CA VAL A 201 9.16 2.14 1.13
C VAL A 201 9.98 3.39 1.45
N ARG A 202 11.02 3.70 0.67
CA ARG A 202 11.84 4.90 0.87
C ARG A 202 11.03 6.20 0.71
N ALA A 203 10.11 6.25 -0.26
CA ALA A 203 9.22 7.40 -0.42
C ALA A 203 8.28 7.58 0.79
N LEU A 204 7.77 6.48 1.35
CA LEU A 204 6.94 6.49 2.55
C LEU A 204 7.73 6.92 3.80
N GLU A 205 8.94 6.39 4.00
CA GLU A 205 9.83 6.73 5.12
C GLU A 205 10.22 8.21 5.13
N THR A 206 10.42 8.79 3.94
CA THR A 206 10.73 10.22 3.79
C THR A 206 9.49 11.10 3.92
N GLY A 207 8.28 10.53 3.96
CA GLY A 207 7.02 11.27 4.07
C GLY A 207 6.59 11.94 2.77
N LEU A 208 6.94 11.33 1.62
CA LEU A 208 6.55 11.79 0.27
C LEU A 208 7.02 13.23 -0.03
N LYS A 209 8.23 13.59 0.44
CA LYS A 209 8.78 14.95 0.32
C LYS A 209 9.17 15.33 -1.11
N ASP A 210 9.32 14.36 -2.00
CA ASP A 210 9.71 14.56 -3.41
C ASP A 210 8.71 15.43 -4.19
N VAL A 211 7.48 15.56 -3.68
CA VAL A 211 6.40 16.36 -4.26
C VAL A 211 5.97 17.53 -3.36
N GLY A 212 6.89 18.03 -2.51
CA GLY A 212 6.65 19.11 -1.55
C GLY A 212 5.99 20.37 -2.15
N THR A 213 5.27 21.09 -1.28
CA THR A 213 4.37 22.22 -1.59
C THR A 213 5.05 23.30 -2.45
N SER A 214 4.60 23.45 -3.69
CA SER A 214 4.95 24.61 -4.53
C SER A 214 4.39 25.90 -3.93
N ASN A 215 5.12 26.49 -2.98
CA ASN A 215 5.04 27.89 -2.62
C ASN A 215 6.44 28.50 -2.83
N ASN A 216 6.75 28.85 -4.09
CA ASN A 216 7.56 30.00 -4.52
C ASN A 216 8.02 29.85 -5.98
N GLN A 217 7.71 30.89 -6.77
CA GLN A 217 8.31 31.29 -8.05
C GLN A 217 9.02 30.21 -8.88
N ALA A 218 8.35 29.82 -9.96
CA ALA A 218 9.01 29.28 -11.14
C ALA A 218 9.94 30.35 -11.75
N THR A 219 11.22 30.33 -11.40
CA THR A 219 12.28 30.85 -12.29
C THR A 219 12.70 29.74 -13.23
N CYS A 220 12.02 29.68 -14.37
CA CYS A 220 12.39 28.85 -15.49
C CYS A 220 13.73 29.32 -16.09
N SER A 221 14.83 28.73 -15.64
CA SER A 221 16.11 28.88 -16.33
C SER A 221 16.14 27.92 -17.51
N LYS A 222 15.74 28.42 -18.68
CA LYS A 222 15.94 27.75 -19.97
C LYS A 222 17.45 27.54 -20.18
N SER A 223 17.91 26.29 -20.23
CA SER A 223 19.21 25.96 -20.81
C SER A 223 18.98 25.20 -22.11
N SER A 224 18.94 25.97 -23.20
CA SER A 224 19.05 25.48 -24.57
C SER A 224 20.42 24.87 -24.80
N SER A 225 20.43 23.59 -25.17
CA SER A 225 21.60 22.86 -25.65
C SER A 225 22.12 23.46 -26.95
N SER A 226 23.39 23.88 -26.98
CA SER A 226 24.17 23.95 -28.22
C SER A 226 25.60 23.50 -27.97
N LYS A 227 26.06 22.60 -28.84
CA LYS A 227 27.38 21.98 -28.84
C LYS A 227 28.43 22.97 -29.37
N SER A 228 29.63 22.92 -28.79
CA SER A 228 30.86 22.45 -29.47
C SER A 228 32.13 23.29 -29.23
N LEU A 229 33.25 22.54 -29.17
CA LEU A 229 34.64 22.88 -29.51
C LEU A 229 35.54 23.61 -28.49
N GLY A 230 36.34 22.80 -27.78
CA GLY A 230 37.81 22.76 -27.86
C GLY A 230 38.65 23.97 -27.40
N ASN A 231 39.44 23.81 -26.33
CA ASN A 231 40.90 23.71 -26.46
C ASN A 231 41.63 23.39 -25.13
N LYS A 232 42.79 22.76 -25.30
CA LYS A 232 43.82 22.40 -24.31
C LYS A 232 44.31 23.58 -23.45
N SER A 233 44.64 23.35 -22.17
CA SER A 233 46.03 23.32 -21.66
C SER A 233 46.16 23.48 -20.14
N LYS A 234 47.07 22.66 -19.57
CA LYS A 234 48.03 22.89 -18.47
C LYS A 234 47.58 23.20 -17.03
N SER A 235 47.98 22.26 -16.15
CA SER A 235 48.87 22.45 -14.99
C SER A 235 48.42 23.31 -13.81
N GLY A 236 48.29 22.69 -12.63
CA GLY A 236 48.32 23.40 -11.36
C GLY A 236 48.08 22.48 -10.16
N LYS A 237 49.16 22.11 -9.47
CA LYS A 237 49.20 21.26 -8.27
C LYS A 237 49.54 22.15 -7.07
N VAL A 238 48.61 22.36 -6.12
CA VAL A 238 48.88 22.85 -4.75
C VAL A 238 47.73 22.33 -3.85
N LYS A 239 47.95 21.32 -3.00
CA LYS A 239 48.41 21.32 -1.60
C LYS A 239 47.49 22.05 -0.59
N ALA A 240 47.21 21.32 0.49
CA ALA A 240 46.28 21.57 1.58
C ALA A 240 46.73 22.66 2.57
N VAL A 241 45.74 23.30 3.20
CA VAL A 241 45.70 23.84 4.58
C VAL A 241 44.19 23.88 4.92
N GLY A 242 43.64 23.26 5.97
CA GLY A 242 43.96 23.40 7.38
C GLY A 242 43.11 24.52 7.98
N GLY A 243 41.90 24.22 8.47
CA GLY A 243 41.00 25.24 9.01
C GLY A 243 39.88 24.64 9.87
N SER A 244 40.15 24.56 11.16
CA SER A 244 39.20 24.23 12.21
C SER A 244 38.19 25.38 12.42
N SER A 245 36.90 25.07 12.51
CA SER A 245 35.94 25.95 13.19
C SER A 245 34.81 25.14 13.83
N SER A 246 34.65 25.42 15.12
CA SER A 246 33.78 24.86 16.13
C SER A 246 32.33 25.37 16.11
N GLY A 247 31.41 24.52 16.59
CA GLY A 247 30.07 24.89 17.09
C GLY A 247 28.98 24.87 16.01
N SER A 248 27.81 24.23 16.15
CA SER A 248 27.12 23.69 17.32
C SER A 248 26.00 22.77 16.81
N GLY A 249 26.06 21.48 17.14
CA GLY A 249 25.07 20.46 16.73
C GLY A 249 24.06 20.17 17.82
N ALA A 250 22.77 20.22 17.48
CA ALA A 250 21.68 19.65 18.26
C ALA A 250 21.57 18.13 17.97
N PRO A 251 21.14 17.28 18.92
CA PRO A 251 21.32 15.84 18.78
C PRO A 251 20.22 15.23 17.92
N SER A 252 20.57 14.82 16.70
CA SER A 252 19.81 13.81 15.95
C SER A 252 20.10 12.44 16.57
N ARG A 253 19.11 11.86 17.25
CA ARG A 253 19.19 10.47 17.74
C ARG A 253 19.20 9.52 16.54
N SER A 254 20.38 9.07 16.15
CA SER A 254 20.55 7.86 15.33
C SER A 254 20.08 6.67 16.18
N PHE A 255 18.99 6.01 15.78
CA PHE A 255 18.64 4.72 16.35
C PHE A 255 19.57 3.67 15.73
N ASP A 256 20.39 3.06 16.59
CA ASP A 256 21.17 1.86 16.28
C ASP A 256 20.21 0.73 15.87
N ASP A 257 20.30 0.28 14.62
CA ASP A 257 19.52 -0.81 14.04
C ASP A 257 19.72 -2.17 14.78
N GLY A 258 20.73 -2.26 15.64
CA GLY A 258 21.05 -3.47 16.41
C GLY A 258 20.12 -3.77 17.60
N ASN A 259 19.23 -2.84 18.00
CA ASN A 259 18.52 -2.94 19.28
C ASN A 259 16.99 -3.12 19.17
N LEU A 260 16.48 -3.55 18.00
CA LEU A 260 15.05 -3.79 17.78
C LEU A 260 14.74 -5.28 17.54
N TRP A 261 13.49 -5.68 17.82
CA TRP A 261 12.90 -6.95 17.39
C TRP A 261 11.54 -6.68 16.72
N SER A 262 11.26 -7.40 15.64
CA SER A 262 10.01 -7.26 14.89
C SER A 262 8.94 -8.17 15.48
N CYS A 263 7.76 -7.63 15.76
CA CYS A 263 6.63 -8.43 16.23
C CYS A 263 6.18 -9.44 15.16
N ASP A 264 6.08 -10.72 15.52
CA ASP A 264 5.55 -11.80 14.69
C ASP A 264 4.10 -11.55 14.20
N ARG A 265 3.25 -10.90 15.01
CA ARG A 265 1.86 -10.60 14.64
C ARG A 265 1.68 -9.36 13.77
N CYS A 266 2.24 -8.23 14.19
CA CYS A 266 1.99 -6.94 13.53
C CYS A 266 3.24 -6.33 12.86
N THR A 267 4.40 -6.97 12.99
CA THR A 267 5.69 -6.57 12.39
C THR A 267 6.22 -5.21 12.83
N TYR A 268 5.63 -4.61 13.86
CA TYR A 268 6.15 -3.40 14.49
C TYR A 268 7.54 -3.66 15.08
N ALA A 269 8.45 -2.72 14.84
CA ALA A 269 9.80 -2.75 15.36
C ALA A 269 9.79 -2.25 16.80
N ASN A 270 9.98 -3.17 17.73
CA ASN A 270 9.97 -2.91 19.17
C ASN A 270 11.40 -2.83 19.71
N PRO A 271 11.69 -1.98 20.69
CA PRO A 271 12.96 -2.03 21.41
C PRO A 271 13.19 -3.40 22.05
N ARG A 272 14.41 -3.95 22.01
CA ARG A 272 14.75 -5.23 22.66
C ARG A 272 14.51 -5.24 24.17
N SER A 273 14.48 -4.07 24.80
CA SER A 273 14.13 -3.85 26.20
C SER A 273 12.66 -4.16 26.53
N THR A 274 11.77 -4.20 25.53
CA THR A 274 10.39 -4.64 25.71
C THR A 274 10.23 -6.07 25.18
N THR A 275 9.48 -6.89 25.92
CA THR A 275 9.07 -8.23 25.47
C THR A 275 7.66 -8.20 24.87
N THR A 276 6.89 -7.16 25.14
CA THR A 276 5.55 -6.92 24.60
C THR A 276 5.60 -5.91 23.45
N CYS A 277 4.85 -6.20 22.39
CA CYS A 277 4.70 -5.31 21.26
C CYS A 277 3.92 -4.04 21.67
N GLN A 278 4.51 -2.86 21.44
CA GLN A 278 3.90 -1.57 21.78
C GLN A 278 2.66 -1.24 20.94
N MET A 279 2.46 -1.91 19.79
CA MET A 279 1.34 -1.64 18.90
C MET A 279 0.16 -2.61 19.06
N CYS A 280 0.42 -3.86 19.39
CA CYS A 280 -0.62 -4.89 19.43
C CYS A 280 -0.64 -5.70 20.73
N GLU A 281 0.17 -5.31 21.71
CA GLU A 281 0.28 -5.91 23.05
C GLU A 281 0.64 -7.41 23.05
N HIS A 282 1.04 -7.95 21.89
CA HIS A 282 1.46 -9.35 21.75
C HIS A 282 2.88 -9.56 22.29
N HIS A 283 3.09 -10.66 22.99
CA HIS A 283 4.39 -11.02 23.59
C HIS A 283 5.25 -11.79 22.59
N ARG A 284 6.54 -11.46 22.52
CA ARG A 284 7.51 -12.11 21.63
C ARG A 284 7.96 -13.47 22.12
#